data_AF-A0A955BX70-F1
#
_entry.id   AF-A0A955BX70-F1
#
_cell.length_a   1.000
_cell.length_b   1.000
_cell.length_c   1.000
_cell.angle_alpha   90.00
_cell.angle_beta   90.00
_cell.angle_gamma   90.00
#
_symmetry.space_group_name_H-M   'P 1'
#
loop_
_entity.id
_entity.type
_entity.pdbx_description
1 polymer ?
#
loop_
_entity_poly.entity_id
_entity_poly.type
_entity_poly.pdbx_seq_one_letter_code
_entity_poly.pdbx_strand_id
1 'polypeptide(L)'
;MDSTQRRQLENTYRDGLLLDVLPFWIKHGVDHKCGGFLTALDRDGAVIDTDKGVWQQGRFTWLLGELCNCDLLRDHPARDQWLQLAEHGAAFLSEHCFDPVDGRMWFQV
;
A
#
# COMPACT_ATOMS: atom_id res chain seq x y z
N MET A 1 -31.59 -6.24 5.32
CA MET A 1 -30.41 -7.10 5.52
C MET A 1 -30.41 -7.53 6.97
N ASP A 2 -30.35 -8.83 7.26
CA ASP A 2 -30.31 -9.34 8.65
C ASP A 2 -28.94 -9.03 9.29
N SER A 3 -28.95 -8.80 10.60
CA SER A 3 -27.77 -8.55 11.44
C SER A 3 -26.70 -9.64 11.32
N THR A 4 -27.10 -10.91 11.15
CA THR A 4 -26.18 -12.03 10.93
C THR A 4 -25.43 -11.89 9.61
N GLN A 5 -26.16 -11.61 8.54
CA GLN A 5 -25.59 -11.44 7.20
C GLN A 5 -24.64 -10.25 7.14
N ARG A 6 -24.99 -9.14 7.82
CA ARG A 6 -24.10 -7.98 7.92
C ARG A 6 -22.79 -8.33 8.60
N ARG A 7 -22.82 -9.03 9.73
CA ARG A 7 -21.61 -9.42 10.46
C ARG A 7 -20.72 -10.36 9.65
N GLN A 8 -21.33 -11.28 8.89
CA GLN A 8 -20.59 -12.16 7.99
C GLN A 8 -19.84 -11.36 6.91
N LEU A 9 -20.51 -10.41 6.25
CA LEU A 9 -19.86 -9.55 5.25
C LEU A 9 -18.76 -8.68 5.87
N GLU A 10 -19.01 -8.10 7.06
CA GLU A 10 -17.98 -7.34 7.78
C GLU A 10 -16.73 -8.19 8.05
N ASN A 11 -16.88 -9.44 8.47
CA ASN A 11 -15.76 -10.38 8.64
C ASN A 11 -15.07 -10.67 7.31
N THR A 12 -15.83 -11.00 6.25
CA THR A 12 -15.26 -11.30 4.93
C THR A 12 -14.37 -10.18 4.41
N TYR A 13 -14.81 -8.92 4.48
CA TYR A 13 -14.02 -7.81 3.97
C TYR A 13 -12.87 -7.41 4.90
N ARG A 14 -13.08 -7.43 6.22
CA ARG A 14 -12.02 -7.15 7.19
C ARG A 14 -10.90 -8.17 7.08
N ASP A 15 -11.23 -9.44 7.11
CA ASP A 15 -10.25 -10.53 7.13
C ASP A 15 -9.59 -10.66 5.75
N GLY A 16 -10.34 -10.46 4.66
CA GLY A 16 -9.76 -10.37 3.32
C GLY A 16 -8.74 -9.24 3.18
N LEU A 17 -9.01 -8.07 3.78
CA LEU A 17 -8.04 -6.98 3.78
C LEU A 17 -6.81 -7.27 4.66
N LEU A 18 -7.04 -7.65 5.93
CA LEU A 18 -6.00 -7.72 6.96
C LEU A 18 -5.17 -9.01 6.91
N LEU A 19 -5.76 -10.13 6.48
CA LEU A 19 -5.15 -11.46 6.55
C LEU A 19 -4.73 -12.01 5.18
N ASP A 20 -5.15 -11.38 4.08
CA ASP A 20 -4.83 -11.81 2.72
C ASP A 20 -4.18 -10.68 1.88
N VAL A 21 -4.95 -9.64 1.55
CA VAL A 21 -4.52 -8.59 0.62
C VAL A 21 -3.31 -7.80 1.13
N LEU A 22 -3.39 -7.23 2.35
CA LEU A 22 -2.26 -6.44 2.88
C LEU A 22 -0.99 -7.27 3.09
N PRO A 23 -1.06 -8.48 3.71
CA PRO A 23 0.11 -9.34 3.81
C PRO A 23 0.78 -9.65 2.47
N PHE A 24 0.02 -9.87 1.40
CA PHE A 24 0.59 -10.10 0.07
C PHE A 24 1.41 -8.88 -0.40
N TRP A 25 0.80 -7.70 -0.44
CA TRP A 25 1.45 -6.50 -0.94
C TRP A 25 2.63 -6.03 -0.08
N ILE A 26 2.52 -6.15 1.24
CA ILE A 26 3.61 -5.78 2.15
C ILE A 26 4.80 -6.75 1.99
N LYS A 27 4.54 -8.04 1.82
CA LYS A 27 5.60 -9.04 1.68
C LYS A 27 6.32 -8.99 0.33
N HIS A 28 5.57 -8.78 -0.75
CA HIS A 28 6.08 -8.94 -2.11
C HIS A 28 6.30 -7.61 -2.85
N GLY A 29 5.54 -6.57 -2.50
CA GLY A 29 5.52 -5.31 -3.21
C GLY A 29 6.46 -4.24 -2.66
N VAL A 30 7.04 -4.38 -1.47
CA VAL A 30 7.91 -3.32 -0.93
C VAL A 30 9.31 -3.40 -1.52
N ASP A 31 9.74 -2.34 -2.19
CA ASP A 31 11.11 -2.23 -2.72
C ASP A 31 12.00 -1.52 -1.70
N HIS A 32 12.66 -2.30 -0.84
CA HIS A 32 13.60 -1.78 0.15
C HIS A 32 14.94 -1.32 -0.46
N LYS A 33 15.22 -1.66 -1.73
CA LYS A 33 16.50 -1.33 -2.38
C LYS A 33 16.44 0.03 -3.06
N CYS A 34 15.36 0.30 -3.77
CA CYS A 34 15.21 1.53 -4.57
C CYS A 34 14.11 2.47 -4.04
N GLY A 35 13.46 2.12 -2.93
CA GLY A 35 12.32 2.88 -2.41
C GLY A 35 11.03 2.59 -3.18
N GLY A 36 9.89 2.97 -2.60
CA GLY A 36 8.57 2.75 -3.20
C GLY A 36 8.18 1.27 -3.26
N PHE A 37 7.34 0.94 -4.25
CA PHE A 37 6.64 -0.34 -4.33
C PHE A 37 6.63 -0.93 -5.75
N LEU A 38 6.84 -2.23 -5.86
CA LEU A 38 6.69 -3.02 -7.07
C LEU A 38 5.23 -3.47 -7.20
N THR A 39 4.64 -3.20 -8.36
CA THR A 39 3.20 -3.48 -8.57
C THR A 39 2.92 -4.51 -9.66
N ALA A 40 3.88 -4.75 -10.55
CA ALA A 40 3.84 -5.84 -11.52
C ALA A 40 4.34 -7.13 -10.87
N LEU A 41 3.44 -7.79 -10.12
CA LEU A 41 3.69 -9.05 -9.44
C LEU A 41 2.84 -10.16 -10.06
N ASP A 42 3.41 -11.36 -10.19
CA ASP A 42 2.66 -12.57 -10.53
C ASP A 42 1.84 -13.04 -9.30
N ARG A 43 0.98 -14.03 -9.50
CA ARG A 43 0.07 -14.56 -8.48
C ARG A 43 0.78 -15.11 -7.24
N ASP A 44 2.00 -15.60 -7.38
CA ASP A 44 2.84 -16.08 -6.27
C ASP A 44 3.69 -14.97 -5.63
N GLY A 45 3.58 -13.74 -6.15
CA GLY A 45 4.34 -12.58 -5.72
C GLY A 45 5.73 -12.46 -6.34
N ALA A 46 6.05 -13.25 -7.37
CA ALA A 46 7.26 -13.05 -8.17
C ALA A 46 7.18 -11.71 -8.94
N VAL A 47 8.29 -10.98 -8.99
CA VAL A 47 8.35 -9.70 -9.70
C VAL A 47 8.40 -9.95 -11.22
N ILE A 48 7.48 -9.35 -11.95
CA ILE A 48 7.41 -9.40 -13.42
C ILE A 48 8.11 -8.18 -14.04
N ASP A 49 7.91 -7.00 -13.44
CA ASP A 49 8.49 -5.73 -13.88
C ASP A 49 8.85 -4.87 -12.65
N THR A 50 9.88 -4.04 -12.80
CA THR A 50 10.40 -3.16 -11.75
C THR A 50 10.05 -1.69 -11.92
N ASP A 51 9.48 -1.30 -13.07
CA ASP A 51 9.03 0.06 -13.33
C ASP A 51 7.92 0.48 -12.35
N LYS A 52 7.94 1.75 -11.94
CA LYS A 52 7.06 2.26 -10.88
C LYS A 52 6.10 3.31 -11.42
N GLY A 53 4.86 2.89 -11.66
CA GLY A 53 3.77 3.81 -11.94
C GLY A 53 3.45 4.70 -10.73
N VAL A 54 3.57 6.02 -10.91
CA VAL A 54 3.51 7.02 -9.81
C VAL A 54 2.13 7.03 -9.14
N TRP A 55 1.08 6.76 -9.90
CA TRP A 55 -0.28 6.66 -9.36
C TRP A 55 -0.42 5.51 -8.36
N GLN A 56 0.18 4.35 -8.65
CA GLN A 56 0.12 3.21 -7.75
C GLN A 56 0.96 3.46 -6.49
N GLN A 57 2.11 4.13 -6.62
CA GLN A 57 2.91 4.57 -5.47
C GLN A 57 2.07 5.44 -4.53
N GLY A 58 1.45 6.50 -5.08
CA GLY A 58 0.59 7.40 -4.31
C GLY A 58 -0.57 6.69 -3.62
N ARG A 59 -1.25 5.79 -4.33
CA ARG A 59 -2.40 5.06 -3.78
C ARG A 59 -2.03 4.10 -2.66
N PHE A 60 -0.91 3.37 -2.78
CA PHE A 60 -0.51 2.44 -1.75
C PHE A 60 0.04 3.17 -0.51
N THR A 61 0.81 4.24 -0.71
CA THR A 61 1.21 5.17 0.35
C THR A 61 0.00 5.72 1.10
N TRP A 62 -1.02 6.22 0.38
CA TRP A 62 -2.25 6.72 0.97
C TRP A 62 -3.00 5.64 1.76
N LEU A 63 -3.17 4.45 1.18
CA LEU A 63 -3.86 3.34 1.85
C LEU A 63 -3.21 3.01 3.20
N LEU A 64 -1.87 2.92 3.23
CA LEU A 64 -1.13 2.63 4.46
C LEU A 64 -1.33 3.76 5.50
N GLY A 65 -1.30 5.02 5.08
CA GLY A 65 -1.61 6.16 5.94
C GLY A 65 -3.03 6.14 6.51
N GLU A 66 -4.03 5.79 5.69
CA GLU A 66 -5.42 5.64 6.15
C GLU A 66 -5.56 4.51 7.16
N LEU A 67 -4.89 3.37 6.96
CA LEU A 67 -4.91 2.26 7.91
C LEU A 67 -4.33 2.68 9.27
N CYS A 68 -3.27 3.49 9.29
CA CYS A 68 -2.69 4.04 10.52
C CYS A 68 -3.61 5.02 11.25
N ASN A 69 -4.39 5.79 10.50
CA ASN A 69 -5.31 6.79 11.03
C ASN A 69 -6.71 6.23 11.32
N CYS A 70 -6.98 4.97 10.94
CA CYS A 70 -8.27 4.33 11.16
C CYS A 70 -8.45 3.95 12.63
N ASP A 71 -9.45 4.55 13.28
CA ASP A 71 -9.76 4.29 14.70
C ASP A 71 -10.10 2.82 14.98
N LEU A 72 -10.70 2.12 14.01
CA LEU A 72 -11.03 0.69 14.15
C LEU A 72 -9.79 -0.21 14.20
N LEU A 73 -8.63 0.29 13.78
CA LEU A 73 -7.37 -0.44 13.72
C LEU A 73 -6.30 0.16 14.66
N ARG A 74 -6.71 1.04 15.59
CA ARG A 74 -5.80 1.74 16.51
C ARG A 74 -4.86 0.82 17.27
N ASP A 75 -5.39 -0.30 17.76
CA ASP A 75 -4.64 -1.28 18.55
C ASP A 75 -4.10 -2.45 17.69
N HIS A 76 -4.16 -2.33 16.36
CA HIS A 76 -3.67 -3.39 15.47
C HIS A 76 -2.13 -3.47 15.53
N PRO A 77 -1.55 -4.67 15.71
CA PRO A 77 -0.11 -4.82 15.93
C PRO A 77 0.76 -4.39 14.74
N ALA A 78 0.21 -4.42 13.52
CA ALA A 78 0.91 -3.98 12.31
C ALA A 78 0.87 -2.45 12.09
N ARG A 79 0.24 -1.67 12.98
CA ARG A 79 0.04 -0.23 12.78
C ARG A 79 1.33 0.55 12.58
N ASP A 80 2.37 0.23 13.35
CA ASP A 80 3.68 0.87 13.23
C ASP A 80 4.36 0.49 11.90
N GLN A 81 4.21 -0.75 11.45
CA GLN A 81 4.71 -1.18 10.14
C GLN A 81 4.01 -0.41 9.00
N TRP A 82 2.70 -0.23 9.07
CA TRP A 82 1.97 0.54 8.07
C TRP A 82 2.45 2.00 8.01
N LEU A 83 2.74 2.61 9.17
CA LEU A 83 3.22 3.99 9.22
C LEU A 83 4.60 4.11 8.57
N GLN A 84 5.52 3.20 8.93
CA GLN A 84 6.85 3.15 8.34
C GLN A 84 6.80 2.96 6.82
N LEU A 85 5.89 2.11 6.32
CA LEU A 85 5.74 1.89 4.88
C LEU A 85 5.06 3.08 4.18
N ALA A 86 4.14 3.77 4.84
CA ALA A 86 3.57 5.02 4.32
C ALA A 86 4.66 6.10 4.18
N GLU A 87 5.52 6.25 5.20
CA GLU A 87 6.67 7.18 5.16
C GLU A 87 7.67 6.79 4.06
N HIS A 88 7.98 5.49 3.91
CA HIS A 88 8.82 4.95 2.84
C HIS A 88 8.28 5.32 1.45
N GLY A 89 6.98 5.15 1.23
CA GLY A 89 6.33 5.52 -0.03
C GLY A 89 6.29 7.04 -0.26
N ALA A 90 6.04 7.83 0.79
CA ALA A 90 6.03 9.29 0.71
C ALA A 90 7.42 9.87 0.38
N ALA A 91 8.48 9.29 0.96
CA ALA A 91 9.86 9.63 0.65
C ALA A 91 10.15 9.36 -0.83
N PHE A 92 9.83 8.16 -1.33
CA PHE A 92 10.02 7.81 -2.74
C PHE A 92 9.31 8.78 -3.70
N LEU A 93 8.06 9.13 -3.41
CA LEU A 93 7.31 10.09 -4.21
C LEU A 93 7.99 11.47 -4.24
N SER A 94 8.44 11.96 -3.10
CA SER A 94 9.04 13.30 -2.98
C SER A 94 10.42 13.37 -3.61
N GLU A 95 11.20 12.29 -3.54
CA GLU A 95 12.57 12.24 -4.03
C GLU A 95 12.67 11.94 -5.53
N HIS A 96 11.71 11.19 -6.09
CA HIS A 96 11.86 10.64 -7.44
C HIS A 96 10.72 10.97 -8.42
N CYS A 97 9.53 11.33 -7.94
CA CYS A 97 8.36 11.37 -8.82
C CYS A 97 8.04 12.75 -9.40
N PHE A 98 8.83 13.78 -9.13
CA PHE A 98 8.61 15.14 -9.63
C PHE A 98 9.63 15.53 -10.70
N ASP A 99 9.17 16.21 -11.75
CA ASP A 99 10.04 16.87 -12.74
C ASP A 99 10.72 18.08 -12.08
N PRO A 100 12.07 18.13 -12.02
CA PRO A 100 12.78 19.24 -11.43
C PRO A 100 12.63 20.56 -12.21
N VAL A 101 12.16 20.51 -13.46
CA VAL A 101 11.98 21.70 -14.32
C VAL A 101 10.65 22.39 -14.07
N ASP A 102 9.54 21.67 -14.06
CA ASP A 102 8.19 22.26 -13.94
C ASP A 102 7.43 21.86 -12.65
N GLY A 103 7.99 20.97 -11.84
CA GLY A 103 7.43 20.55 -10.55
C GLY A 103 6.18 19.67 -10.65
N ARG A 104 5.83 19.17 -11.83
CA ARG A 104 4.74 18.21 -12.00
C ARG A 104 5.22 16.79 -11.74
N MET A 105 4.29 15.90 -11.40
CA MET A 105 4.61 14.50 -11.22
C MET A 105 4.74 13.76 -12.55
N TRP A 106 5.70 12.85 -12.65
CA TRP A 106 5.82 11.88 -13.74
C TRP A 106 4.65 10.89 -13.72
N PHE A 107 4.44 10.20 -14.85
CA PHE A 107 3.48 9.10 -14.91
C PHE A 107 4.07 7.78 -14.36
N GLN A 108 5.35 7.54 -14.65
CA GLN A 108 6.10 6.34 -14.32
C GLN A 108 7.58 6.72 -14.18
N VAL A 109 8.27 6.06 -13.25
CA VAL A 109 9.71 6.23 -12.95
C VAL A 109 10.42 4.91 -12.78
#